data_AF-A0A1E7FBD0-F1
#
_entry.id   AF-A0A1E7FBD0-F1
#
_cell.length_a   1.000
_cell.length_b   1.000
_cell.length_c   1.000
_cell.angle_alpha   90.00
_cell.angle_beta   90.00
_cell.angle_gamma   90.00
#
_symmetry.space_group_name_H-M   'P 1'
#
loop_
_entity.id
_entity.type
_entity.pdbx_description
1 polymer ?
#
loop_
_entity_poly.entity_id
_entity_poly.type
_entity_poly.pdbx_seq_one_letter_code
_entity_poly.pdbx_strand_id
1 'polypeptide(L)'
;MAPNLNSEDYYQILGIPRSASDAELKKAYKKLAVKWHPDKNPGDEQATTNFQKISEAYATLKDDKKRKIYDAYGKEAADQSEQMPDGPMGGHGHGHGGFPGGMPGGSFSFGGGGGGGRGGHQHQMSHDEAEFLFSQFFGGSDPFGGMGGHRGGGQGMRMGGHPGMGRPSRVRQPKRYDAIPVGTIVSLKDLVSKPEKNGERGEVLQYDPNTGRYVVKIEDGDETIKVKPSNLLQHVHLKVHNLESRADLNGEKATILAWDDSKQRYNIYVMSISKVLSLKPTNVVLDNGTVGKITGLQSKPELNGQWGTITNFNSESDRYDIQLSADKILRLKLDNIRL
;
A
#
# COMPACT_ATOMS: atom_id res chain seq x y z
N MET A 1 10.68 15.76 -28.10
CA MET A 1 9.85 16.83 -28.72
C MET A 1 9.62 17.91 -27.67
N ALA A 2 9.23 19.12 -28.05
CA ALA A 2 8.74 20.09 -27.07
C ALA A 2 7.28 19.74 -26.71
N PRO A 3 6.86 19.83 -25.43
CA PRO A 3 5.48 19.60 -25.05
C PRO A 3 4.57 20.69 -25.64
N ASN A 4 3.45 20.28 -26.21
CA ASN A 4 2.43 21.17 -26.79
C ASN A 4 1.07 20.91 -26.16
N LEU A 5 0.71 21.71 -25.16
CA LEU A 5 -0.52 21.58 -24.36
C LEU A 5 -1.81 22.01 -25.10
N ASN A 6 -1.64 22.62 -26.27
CA ASN A 6 -2.75 22.99 -27.17
C ASN A 6 -3.01 21.91 -28.22
N SER A 7 -2.22 20.84 -28.25
CA SER A 7 -2.44 19.71 -29.15
C SER A 7 -3.46 18.74 -28.56
N GLU A 8 -4.19 18.04 -29.42
CA GLU A 8 -5.06 16.92 -29.07
C GLU A 8 -4.30 15.56 -29.10
N ASP A 9 -3.03 15.55 -29.52
CA ASP A 9 -2.18 14.36 -29.52
C ASP A 9 -1.48 14.19 -28.16
N TYR A 10 -1.72 13.07 -27.46
CA TYR A 10 -1.17 12.76 -26.15
C TYR A 10 0.36 12.69 -26.13
N TYR A 11 0.98 12.23 -27.22
CA TYR A 11 2.43 12.23 -27.34
C TYR A 11 2.98 13.65 -27.47
N GLN A 12 2.25 14.54 -28.16
CA GLN A 12 2.62 15.95 -28.28
C GLN A 12 2.38 16.72 -26.99
N ILE A 13 1.28 16.46 -26.27
CA ILE A 13 0.99 17.02 -24.94
C ILE A 13 2.15 16.71 -23.98
N LEU A 14 2.61 15.45 -23.97
CA LEU A 14 3.72 15.02 -23.12
C LEU A 14 5.11 15.36 -23.68
N GLY A 15 5.21 15.75 -24.95
CA GLY A 15 6.47 16.12 -25.62
C GLY A 15 7.38 14.92 -25.95
N ILE A 16 6.80 13.72 -26.06
CA ILE A 16 7.52 12.47 -26.30
C ILE A 16 7.26 11.94 -27.72
N PRO A 17 8.18 11.16 -28.33
CA PRO A 17 7.88 10.47 -29.58
C PRO A 17 6.90 9.31 -29.36
N ARG A 18 6.20 8.87 -30.42
CA ARG A 18 5.31 7.70 -30.35
C ARG A 18 6.03 6.40 -29.97
N SER A 19 7.31 6.31 -30.31
CA SER A 19 8.21 5.21 -29.93
C SER A 19 8.78 5.32 -28.51
N ALA A 20 8.31 6.28 -27.70
CA ALA A 20 8.81 6.45 -26.34
C ALA A 20 8.55 5.22 -25.47
N SER A 21 9.55 4.87 -24.67
CA SER A 21 9.47 3.84 -23.63
C SER A 21 8.62 4.31 -22.44
N ASP A 22 8.13 3.37 -21.64
CA ASP A 22 7.33 3.68 -20.44
C ASP A 22 8.11 4.52 -19.42
N ALA A 23 9.43 4.32 -19.37
CA ALA A 23 10.34 5.13 -18.55
C ALA A 23 10.37 6.60 -19.00
N GLU A 24 10.40 6.84 -20.32
CA GLU A 24 10.35 8.19 -20.89
C GLU A 24 8.98 8.83 -20.72
N LEU A 25 7.91 8.06 -20.90
CA LEU A 25 6.52 8.47 -20.64
C LEU A 25 6.35 8.94 -19.18
N LYS A 26 6.79 8.12 -18.22
CA LYS A 26 6.74 8.44 -16.78
C LYS A 26 7.59 9.67 -16.44
N LYS A 27 8.77 9.81 -17.05
CA LYS A 27 9.66 10.95 -16.82
C LYS A 27 9.08 12.26 -17.37
N ALA A 28 8.48 12.22 -18.56
CA ALA A 28 7.82 13.37 -19.18
C ALA A 28 6.60 13.81 -18.37
N TYR A 29 5.75 12.86 -17.97
CA TYR A 29 4.60 13.11 -17.10
C TYR A 29 5.03 13.76 -15.78
N LYS A 30 6.02 13.19 -15.07
CA LYS A 30 6.54 13.76 -13.81
C LYS A 30 7.01 15.21 -13.98
N LYS A 31 7.73 15.51 -15.06
CA LYS A 31 8.25 16.87 -15.32
C LYS A 31 7.12 17.88 -15.55
N LEU A 32 6.08 17.49 -16.29
CA LEU A 32 4.95 18.35 -16.62
C LEU A 32 3.97 18.49 -15.45
N ALA A 33 3.69 17.39 -14.74
CA ALA A 33 2.86 17.38 -13.53
C ALA A 33 3.45 18.30 -12.44
N VAL A 34 4.78 18.29 -12.25
CA VAL A 34 5.46 19.22 -11.33
C VAL A 34 5.35 20.68 -11.79
N LYS A 35 5.37 20.92 -13.10
CA LYS A 35 5.32 22.28 -13.66
C LYS A 35 3.93 22.89 -13.52
N TRP A 36 2.89 22.10 -13.72
CA TRP A 36 1.49 22.53 -13.74
C TRP A 36 0.70 22.14 -12.49
N HIS A 37 1.40 21.74 -11.42
CA HIS A 37 0.73 21.38 -10.17
C HIS A 37 0.01 22.59 -9.56
N PRO A 38 -1.22 22.42 -9.04
CA PRO A 38 -1.98 23.49 -8.40
C PRO A 38 -1.26 24.15 -7.21
N ASP A 39 -0.49 23.39 -6.41
CA ASP A 39 0.33 23.92 -5.30
C ASP A 39 1.40 24.94 -5.77
N LYS A 40 1.99 24.71 -6.94
CA LYS A 40 3.01 25.60 -7.52
C LYS A 40 2.43 26.74 -8.35
N ASN A 41 1.15 26.64 -8.71
CA ASN A 41 0.43 27.63 -9.51
C ASN A 41 -0.93 27.93 -8.86
N PRO A 42 -0.95 28.42 -7.60
CA PRO A 42 -2.19 28.66 -6.89
C PRO A 42 -3.02 29.74 -7.60
N GLY A 43 -4.28 29.43 -7.90
CA GLY A 43 -5.21 30.36 -8.55
C GLY A 43 -5.07 30.50 -10.07
N ASP A 44 -4.23 29.69 -10.73
CA ASP A 44 -4.12 29.67 -12.19
C ASP A 44 -5.03 28.57 -12.78
N GLU A 45 -6.18 28.97 -13.34
CA GLU A 45 -7.12 28.05 -14.00
C GLU A 45 -6.48 27.31 -15.19
N GLN A 46 -5.53 27.93 -15.89
CA GLN A 46 -4.84 27.29 -17.01
C GLN A 46 -3.93 26.17 -16.53
N ALA A 47 -3.33 26.30 -15.33
CA ALA A 47 -2.51 25.25 -14.75
C ALA A 47 -3.33 24.00 -14.45
N THR A 48 -4.53 24.17 -13.90
CA THR A 48 -5.49 23.09 -13.66
C THR A 48 -5.90 22.40 -14.96
N THR A 49 -6.30 23.15 -15.98
CA THR A 49 -6.69 22.59 -17.29
C THR A 49 -5.51 21.85 -17.95
N ASN A 50 -4.31 22.39 -17.88
CA ASN A 50 -3.11 21.74 -18.41
C ASN A 50 -2.77 20.47 -17.64
N PHE A 51 -2.88 20.49 -16.31
CA PHE A 51 -2.66 19.32 -15.46
C PHE A 51 -3.63 18.18 -15.77
N GLN A 52 -4.90 18.50 -16.05
CA GLN A 52 -5.91 17.55 -16.49
C GLN A 52 -5.51 16.86 -17.80
N LYS A 53 -5.19 17.65 -18.84
CA LYS A 53 -4.73 17.12 -20.13
C LYS A 53 -3.49 16.24 -20.00
N ILE A 54 -2.54 16.64 -19.16
CA ILE A 54 -1.30 15.88 -18.91
C ILE A 54 -1.61 14.55 -18.21
N SER A 55 -2.56 14.53 -17.28
CA SER A 55 -2.97 13.34 -16.54
C SER A 55 -3.77 12.36 -17.40
N GLU A 56 -4.68 12.87 -18.22
CA GLU A 56 -5.46 12.12 -19.21
C GLU A 56 -4.55 11.44 -20.25
N ALA A 57 -3.58 12.19 -20.78
CA ALA A 57 -2.58 11.67 -21.71
C ALA A 57 -1.77 10.53 -21.09
N TYR A 58 -1.33 10.69 -19.84
CA TYR A 58 -0.56 9.66 -19.15
C TYR A 58 -1.41 8.42 -18.83
N ALA A 59 -2.65 8.59 -18.37
CA ALA A 59 -3.56 7.49 -18.06
C ALA A 59 -3.85 6.63 -19.30
N THR A 60 -4.03 7.27 -20.47
CA THR A 60 -4.25 6.55 -21.73
C THR A 60 -2.99 5.85 -22.23
N LEU A 61 -1.85 6.54 -22.21
CA LEU A 61 -0.60 6.00 -22.78
C LEU A 61 0.12 4.99 -21.87
N LYS A 62 -0.18 4.97 -20.57
CA LYS A 62 0.44 4.02 -19.62
C LYS A 62 -0.15 2.61 -19.74
N ASP A 63 -1.42 2.50 -20.10
CA ASP A 63 -2.08 1.21 -20.28
C ASP A 63 -1.87 0.73 -21.71
N ASP A 64 -1.19 -0.41 -21.88
CA ASP A 64 -0.88 -0.99 -23.18
C ASP A 64 -2.11 -1.21 -24.05
N LYS A 65 -3.27 -1.54 -23.47
CA LYS A 65 -4.52 -1.73 -24.20
C LYS A 65 -5.07 -0.38 -24.64
N LYS A 66 -5.14 0.61 -23.74
CA LYS A 66 -5.65 1.96 -24.07
C LYS A 66 -4.72 2.67 -25.06
N ARG A 67 -3.41 2.51 -24.94
CA ARG A 67 -2.41 3.03 -25.88
C ARG A 67 -2.59 2.46 -27.28
N LYS A 68 -2.80 1.15 -27.41
CA LYS A 68 -3.08 0.51 -28.71
C LYS A 68 -4.37 1.01 -29.35
N ILE A 69 -5.44 1.17 -28.56
CA ILE A 69 -6.72 1.71 -29.04
C ILE A 69 -6.53 3.17 -29.49
N TYR A 70 -5.84 3.99 -28.69
CA TYR A 70 -5.51 5.37 -29.00
C TYR A 70 -4.66 5.50 -30.27
N ASP A 71 -3.64 4.66 -30.43
CA ASP A 71 -2.77 4.67 -31.62
C ASP A 71 -3.53 4.25 -32.90
N ALA A 72 -4.54 3.38 -32.78
CA ALA A 72 -5.32 2.87 -33.89
C ALA A 72 -6.52 3.76 -34.28
N TYR A 73 -7.17 4.40 -33.31
CA TYR A 73 -8.46 5.06 -33.50
C TYR A 73 -8.54 6.49 -32.96
N GLY A 74 -7.48 7.00 -32.32
CA GLY A 74 -7.43 8.36 -31.77
C GLY A 74 -8.14 8.53 -30.42
N LYS A 75 -8.29 9.79 -30.00
CA LYS A 75 -8.79 10.19 -28.67
C LYS A 75 -10.21 9.67 -28.37
N GLU A 76 -11.11 9.81 -29.34
CA GLU A 76 -12.55 9.53 -29.18
C GLU A 76 -12.87 8.04 -28.96
N ALA A 77 -12.00 7.14 -29.44
CA ALA A 77 -12.17 5.69 -29.28
C ALA A 77 -11.57 5.15 -27.97
N ALA A 78 -10.54 5.81 -27.44
CA ALA A 78 -9.96 5.45 -26.15
C ALA A 78 -10.96 5.70 -25.00
N ASP A 79 -11.75 6.78 -25.09
CA ASP A 79 -12.79 7.12 -24.10
C ASP A 79 -14.01 6.18 -24.19
N GLN A 80 -14.38 5.70 -25.39
CA GLN A 80 -15.50 4.76 -25.58
C GLN A 80 -15.18 3.32 -25.15
N SER A 81 -13.90 2.98 -24.95
CA SER A 81 -13.51 1.65 -24.45
C SER A 81 -13.97 1.39 -23.01
N GLU A 82 -14.43 2.41 -22.28
CA GLU A 82 -14.99 2.28 -20.91
C GLU A 82 -16.45 1.78 -20.86
N GLN A 83 -17.14 1.65 -22.00
CA GLN A 83 -18.57 1.27 -22.07
C GLN A 83 -18.83 -0.15 -22.60
N MET A 84 -17.79 -0.93 -22.89
CA MET A 84 -17.93 -2.32 -23.31
C MET A 84 -17.44 -3.26 -22.21
N PRO A 85 -18.34 -3.94 -21.46
CA PRO A 85 -17.96 -5.11 -20.70
C PRO A 85 -17.55 -6.23 -21.67
N ASP A 86 -16.48 -6.95 -21.34
CA ASP A 86 -15.97 -8.09 -22.11
C ASP A 86 -17.10 -9.08 -22.48
N GLY A 87 -17.45 -9.15 -23.76
CA GLY A 87 -18.41 -10.11 -24.30
C GLY A 87 -18.46 -10.04 -25.84
N PRO A 88 -18.50 -11.18 -26.55
CA PRO A 88 -18.43 -11.22 -28.01
C PRO A 88 -19.73 -10.72 -28.66
N MET A 89 -19.57 -10.03 -29.79
CA MET A 89 -20.60 -9.52 -30.70
C MET A 89 -22.00 -10.18 -30.62
N GLY A 90 -23.05 -9.36 -30.43
CA GLY A 90 -24.39 -9.67 -30.92
C GLY A 90 -25.55 -8.98 -30.19
N GLY A 91 -26.40 -8.27 -30.94
CA GLY A 91 -27.84 -8.15 -30.62
C GLY A 91 -28.35 -6.79 -30.14
N HIS A 92 -29.33 -6.25 -30.87
CA HIS A 92 -30.12 -5.07 -30.54
C HIS A 92 -31.06 -5.31 -29.33
N GLY A 93 -31.33 -4.28 -28.51
CA GLY A 93 -32.48 -4.31 -27.60
C GLY A 93 -32.55 -3.16 -26.59
N HIS A 94 -33.57 -2.30 -26.75
CA HIS A 94 -33.97 -1.28 -25.77
C HIS A 94 -34.55 -1.91 -24.49
N GLY A 95 -34.28 -1.34 -23.31
CA GLY A 95 -35.01 -1.67 -22.09
C GLY A 95 -34.51 -0.94 -20.83
N HIS A 96 -35.31 0.01 -20.34
CA HIS A 96 -35.15 0.66 -19.03
C HIS A 96 -35.40 -0.32 -17.86
N GLY A 97 -34.61 -0.20 -16.79
CA GLY A 97 -34.89 -0.76 -15.46
C GLY A 97 -33.81 -0.35 -14.45
N GLY A 98 -34.17 0.38 -13.40
CA GLY A 98 -33.24 1.04 -12.47
C GLY A 98 -32.98 0.34 -11.13
N PHE A 99 -31.84 0.75 -10.53
CA PHE A 99 -31.36 0.73 -9.13
C PHE A 99 -31.06 -0.62 -8.42
N PRO A 100 -30.22 -0.65 -7.36
CA PRO A 100 -29.14 0.26 -6.91
C PRO A 100 -27.83 -0.47 -6.50
N GLY A 101 -26.69 0.23 -6.59
CA GLY A 101 -25.50 -0.06 -5.76
C GLY A 101 -24.45 -0.98 -6.37
N GLY A 102 -23.55 -0.40 -7.17
CA GLY A 102 -22.31 -1.03 -7.63
C GLY A 102 -21.08 -0.29 -7.09
N MET A 103 -20.30 -0.99 -6.28
CA MET A 103 -18.86 -0.77 -6.04
C MET A 103 -18.18 -2.08 -6.51
N PRO A 104 -16.85 -2.25 -6.58
CA PRO A 104 -15.71 -1.36 -6.85
C PRO A 104 -14.83 -1.92 -8.00
N GLY A 105 -14.37 -1.08 -8.94
CA GLY A 105 -13.46 -1.57 -9.99
C GLY A 105 -12.82 -0.45 -10.80
N GLY A 106 -11.59 -0.08 -10.41
CA GLY A 106 -10.45 0.28 -11.25
C GLY A 106 -10.58 1.08 -12.56
N SER A 107 -11.63 1.84 -12.83
CA SER A 107 -11.69 2.77 -13.97
C SER A 107 -11.37 4.19 -13.49
N PHE A 108 -10.22 4.72 -13.91
CA PHE A 108 -9.98 6.17 -13.88
C PHE A 108 -10.82 6.80 -14.99
N SER A 109 -12.11 6.97 -14.74
CA SER A 109 -12.99 7.73 -15.61
C SER A 109 -12.89 9.20 -15.24
N PHE A 110 -12.29 10.01 -16.11
CA PHE A 110 -12.28 11.48 -15.99
C PHE A 110 -13.63 12.12 -16.40
N GLY A 111 -14.71 11.33 -16.37
CA GLY A 111 -16.06 11.72 -16.75
C GLY A 111 -17.13 11.13 -15.84
N GLY A 112 -17.24 11.67 -14.62
CA GLY A 112 -18.48 11.88 -13.84
C GLY A 112 -19.42 10.70 -13.52
N GLY A 113 -19.81 10.59 -12.24
CA GLY A 113 -21.07 9.96 -11.84
C GLY A 113 -21.54 10.51 -10.49
N GLY A 114 -22.69 11.18 -10.36
CA GLY A 114 -23.71 11.54 -11.34
C GLY A 114 -24.79 12.41 -10.69
N GLY A 115 -25.54 13.18 -11.50
CA GLY A 115 -26.74 13.89 -11.03
C GLY A 115 -27.20 15.08 -11.86
N GLY A 116 -27.60 14.86 -13.12
CA GLY A 116 -28.61 15.66 -13.81
C GLY A 116 -28.19 17.01 -14.40
N GLY A 117 -28.18 17.10 -15.73
CA GLY A 117 -28.16 18.39 -16.42
C GLY A 117 -27.59 18.30 -17.83
N ARG A 118 -28.45 18.49 -18.83
CA ARG A 118 -28.03 18.77 -20.20
C ARG A 118 -27.17 20.04 -20.21
N GLY A 119 -25.93 19.95 -20.70
CA GLY A 119 -25.08 21.10 -20.96
C GLY A 119 -23.60 20.76 -20.82
N GLY A 120 -22.87 20.74 -21.94
CA GLY A 120 -21.43 20.53 -21.94
C GLY A 120 -20.74 21.62 -21.13
N HIS A 121 -20.19 21.25 -19.98
CA HIS A 121 -19.27 22.08 -19.20
C HIS A 121 -18.07 21.20 -18.85
N GLN A 122 -16.89 21.63 -19.33
CA GLN A 122 -15.60 21.10 -18.89
C GLN A 122 -15.56 21.22 -17.36
N HIS A 123 -15.68 20.10 -16.64
CA HIS A 123 -15.44 20.10 -15.21
C HIS A 123 -13.95 20.37 -15.00
N GLN A 124 -13.65 21.60 -14.54
CA GLN A 124 -12.36 21.96 -14.01
C GLN A 124 -12.13 21.16 -12.73
N MET A 125 -11.08 20.35 -12.71
CA MET A 125 -10.66 19.62 -11.50
C MET A 125 -10.40 20.59 -10.34
N SER A 126 -10.84 20.21 -9.15
CA SER A 126 -10.45 20.90 -7.91
C SER A 126 -9.03 20.56 -7.48
N HIS A 127 -8.45 21.40 -6.62
CA HIS A 127 -7.11 21.21 -6.06
C HIS A 127 -6.96 19.85 -5.37
N ASP A 128 -7.96 19.47 -4.57
CA ASP A 128 -7.95 18.22 -3.80
C ASP A 128 -8.07 16.98 -4.69
N GLU A 129 -8.82 17.08 -5.80
CA GLU A 129 -8.90 16.00 -6.81
C GLU A 129 -7.57 15.81 -7.53
N ALA A 130 -6.88 16.90 -7.86
CA ALA A 130 -5.56 16.85 -8.49
C ALA A 130 -4.51 16.22 -7.55
N GLU A 131 -4.51 16.57 -6.25
CA GLU A 131 -3.65 15.94 -5.25
C GLU A 131 -3.97 14.44 -5.08
N PHE A 132 -5.25 14.10 -5.02
CA PHE A 132 -5.71 12.73 -4.90
C PHE A 132 -5.25 11.89 -6.10
N LEU A 133 -5.50 12.36 -7.32
CA LEU A 133 -5.05 11.73 -8.56
C LEU A 133 -3.52 11.56 -8.57
N PHE A 134 -2.78 12.60 -8.23
CA PHE A 134 -1.33 12.55 -8.17
C PHE A 134 -0.81 11.55 -7.15
N SER A 135 -1.41 11.50 -5.96
CA SER A 135 -1.08 10.56 -4.90
C SER A 135 -1.40 9.11 -5.29
N GLN A 136 -2.46 8.90 -6.07
CA GLN A 136 -2.86 7.60 -6.60
C GLN A 136 -1.91 7.14 -7.71
N PHE A 137 -1.33 8.05 -8.49
CA PHE A 137 -0.36 7.72 -9.56
C PHE A 137 1.09 7.57 -9.08
N PHE A 138 1.50 8.27 -8.01
CA PHE A 138 2.89 8.30 -7.51
C PHE A 138 3.08 7.77 -6.08
N GLY A 139 2.03 7.22 -5.46
CA GLY A 139 2.15 6.46 -4.21
C GLY A 139 2.58 7.29 -2.99
N GLY A 140 2.15 8.55 -2.91
CA GLY A 140 2.43 9.42 -1.75
C GLY A 140 3.90 9.73 -1.48
N SER A 141 4.83 9.38 -2.40
CA SER A 141 6.20 9.86 -2.32
C SER A 141 6.26 11.25 -2.95
N ASP A 142 6.55 12.29 -2.16
CA ASP A 142 6.74 13.67 -2.64
C ASP A 142 7.81 13.73 -3.74
N PRO A 143 7.44 13.86 -5.02
CA PRO A 143 8.40 14.02 -6.09
C PRO A 143 8.96 15.46 -6.14
N PHE A 144 8.43 16.34 -5.29
CA PHE A 144 8.78 17.75 -5.15
C PHE A 144 9.93 17.99 -4.17
N GLY A 145 10.31 17.01 -3.33
CA GLY A 145 11.33 17.16 -2.30
C GLY A 145 12.78 17.29 -2.79
N GLY A 146 13.03 17.45 -4.10
CA GLY A 146 14.40 17.43 -4.65
C GLY A 146 14.71 18.34 -5.84
N MET A 147 13.80 19.20 -6.29
CA MET A 147 14.04 19.99 -7.50
C MET A 147 13.36 21.37 -7.43
N GLY A 148 13.99 22.30 -6.71
CA GLY A 148 13.54 23.68 -6.60
C GLY A 148 14.63 24.57 -6.03
N GLY A 149 15.43 25.18 -6.91
CA GLY A 149 16.38 26.23 -6.56
C GLY A 149 17.60 26.21 -7.47
N HIS A 150 18.10 27.39 -7.82
CA HIS A 150 19.26 27.67 -8.67
C HIS A 150 18.96 28.00 -10.13
N ARG A 151 18.27 29.12 -10.32
CA ARG A 151 18.66 30.11 -11.33
C ARG A 151 19.06 31.39 -10.60
N GLY A 152 20.33 31.78 -10.74
CA GLY A 152 20.89 33.03 -10.23
C GLY A 152 22.39 33.06 -10.54
N GLY A 153 22.74 33.74 -11.63
CA GLY A 153 24.12 33.90 -12.08
C GLY A 153 24.94 34.80 -11.15
N GLY A 154 26.26 34.59 -11.16
CA GLY A 154 27.22 35.39 -10.42
C GLY A 154 28.60 34.75 -10.46
N GLN A 155 29.42 35.21 -11.40
CA GLN A 155 30.80 34.85 -11.64
C GLN A 155 31.69 35.15 -10.42
N GLY A 156 32.58 34.23 -9.99
CA GLY A 156 33.56 34.56 -8.95
C GLY A 156 34.25 33.40 -8.23
N MET A 157 35.31 32.87 -8.84
CA MET A 157 36.58 32.44 -8.23
C MET A 157 36.65 31.61 -6.93
N ARG A 158 37.50 30.57 -7.03
CA ARG A 158 38.42 29.95 -6.03
C ARG A 158 38.03 28.61 -5.38
N MET A 159 38.87 27.63 -5.73
CA MET A 159 39.18 26.38 -5.04
C MET A 159 39.23 26.53 -3.50
N GLY A 160 38.52 25.64 -2.81
CA GLY A 160 38.62 25.39 -1.38
C GLY A 160 37.71 24.21 -1.01
N GLY A 161 38.28 23.16 -0.39
CA GLY A 161 37.66 21.85 -0.22
C GLY A 161 36.25 21.86 0.40
N HIS A 162 35.34 21.09 -0.19
CA HIS A 162 34.04 20.80 0.41
C HIS A 162 34.18 19.67 1.44
N PRO A 163 33.78 19.87 2.71
CA PRO A 163 33.48 18.78 3.61
C PRO A 163 32.30 18.00 3.02
N GLY A 164 32.39 16.67 3.00
CA GLY A 164 31.38 15.81 2.42
C GLY A 164 29.97 16.18 2.89
N MET A 165 29.06 16.38 1.93
CA MET A 165 27.62 16.43 2.18
C MET A 165 27.23 15.17 2.94
N GLY A 166 27.03 15.33 4.25
CA GLY A 166 26.40 14.32 5.08
C GLY A 166 25.08 13.96 4.42
N ARG A 167 24.90 12.67 4.13
CA ARG A 167 23.60 12.10 3.82
C ARG A 167 22.60 12.68 4.83
N PRO A 168 21.41 13.17 4.41
CA PRO A 168 20.44 13.67 5.36
C PRO A 168 20.25 12.59 6.42
N SER A 169 20.58 12.94 7.66
CA SER A 169 20.48 12.05 8.80
C SER A 169 19.07 11.47 8.77
N ARG A 170 18.97 10.18 8.45
CA ARG A 170 17.72 9.43 8.53
C ARG A 170 17.32 9.58 9.99
N VAL A 171 16.39 10.50 10.28
CA VAL A 171 15.89 10.70 11.65
C VAL A 171 15.46 9.32 12.09
N ARG A 172 16.22 8.72 13.02
CA ARG A 172 15.90 7.38 13.51
C ARG A 172 14.54 7.54 14.15
N GLN A 173 13.50 7.03 13.48
CA GLN A 173 12.18 6.97 14.09
C GLN A 173 12.34 6.23 15.41
N PRO A 174 11.73 6.74 16.50
CA PRO A 174 11.83 6.08 17.79
C PRO A 174 11.36 4.62 17.66
N LYS A 175 12.12 3.70 18.25
CA LYS A 175 11.81 2.27 18.21
C LYS A 175 10.44 2.05 18.82
N ARG A 176 9.50 1.53 18.03
CA ARG A 176 8.17 1.13 18.50
C ARG A 176 8.21 -0.30 19.01
N TYR A 177 7.40 -0.55 20.02
CA TYR A 177 7.23 -1.87 20.64
C TYR A 177 5.82 -2.44 20.45
N ASP A 178 4.91 -1.59 20.00
CA ASP A 178 3.49 -1.86 19.79
C ASP A 178 3.11 -2.01 18.32
N ALA A 179 4.10 -1.95 17.42
CA ALA A 179 3.90 -2.01 15.97
C ALA A 179 4.78 -3.09 15.34
N ILE A 180 4.18 -3.87 14.44
CA ILE A 180 4.85 -4.89 13.64
C ILE A 180 6.00 -4.22 12.86
N PRO A 181 7.23 -4.76 12.91
CA PRO A 181 8.38 -4.17 12.24
C PRO A 181 8.17 -4.06 10.72
N VAL A 182 8.70 -2.99 10.12
CA VAL A 182 8.82 -2.87 8.67
C VAL A 182 9.67 -4.02 8.13
N GLY A 183 9.25 -4.61 7.01
CA GLY A 183 9.85 -5.79 6.42
C GLY A 183 9.27 -7.12 6.91
N THR A 184 8.36 -7.10 7.89
CA THR A 184 7.71 -8.33 8.36
C THR A 184 6.75 -8.85 7.28
N ILE A 185 6.88 -10.14 6.95
CA ILE A 185 5.95 -10.82 6.05
C ILE A 185 4.66 -11.15 6.80
N VAL A 186 3.53 -10.78 6.19
CA VAL A 186 2.19 -10.91 6.76
C VAL A 186 1.23 -11.49 5.72
N SER A 187 0.20 -12.19 6.16
CA SER A 187 -0.98 -12.47 5.35
C SER A 187 -2.14 -11.58 5.77
N LEU A 188 -2.95 -11.20 4.78
CA LEU A 188 -4.20 -10.48 5.02
C LEU A 188 -5.28 -11.43 5.52
N LYS A 189 -6.07 -11.00 6.48
CA LYS A 189 -7.24 -11.74 6.98
C LYS A 189 -8.37 -10.81 7.41
N ASP A 190 -9.57 -11.36 7.49
CA ASP A 190 -10.77 -10.70 8.02
C ASP A 190 -11.08 -9.34 7.35
N LEU A 191 -10.65 -9.15 6.10
CA LEU A 191 -11.01 -7.98 5.30
C LEU A 191 -12.45 -8.10 4.82
N VAL A 192 -13.28 -7.13 5.22
CA VAL A 192 -14.69 -7.06 4.82
C VAL A 192 -14.85 -6.31 3.50
N SER A 193 -14.07 -5.25 3.28
CA SER A 193 -14.18 -4.40 2.09
C SER A 193 -13.49 -4.98 0.85
N LYS A 194 -12.54 -5.91 1.06
CA LYS A 194 -11.74 -6.57 0.03
C LYS A 194 -11.55 -8.05 0.39
N PRO A 195 -12.64 -8.84 0.50
CA PRO A 195 -12.56 -10.23 0.94
C PRO A 195 -11.71 -11.10 0.02
N GLU A 196 -11.63 -10.76 -1.26
CA GLU A 196 -10.79 -11.41 -2.27
C GLU A 196 -9.29 -11.35 -1.96
N LYS A 197 -8.87 -10.37 -1.14
CA LYS A 197 -7.48 -10.20 -0.71
C LYS A 197 -7.12 -11.04 0.51
N ASN A 198 -8.08 -11.67 1.18
CA ASN A 198 -7.79 -12.51 2.34
C ASN A 198 -6.98 -13.75 1.91
N GLY A 199 -5.90 -14.01 2.65
CA GLY A 199 -4.93 -15.06 2.35
C GLY A 199 -3.72 -14.60 1.54
N GLU A 200 -3.82 -13.48 0.80
CA GLU A 200 -2.68 -12.92 0.08
C GLU A 200 -1.55 -12.53 1.06
N ARG A 201 -0.30 -12.77 0.63
CA ARG A 201 0.90 -12.42 1.36
C ARG A 201 1.40 -11.03 0.96
N GLY A 202 2.05 -10.38 1.92
CA GLY A 202 2.66 -9.08 1.68
C GLY A 202 3.71 -8.73 2.73
N GLU A 203 4.44 -7.66 2.45
CA GLU A 203 5.47 -7.08 3.31
C GLU A 203 4.95 -5.79 3.95
N VAL A 204 5.11 -5.66 5.27
CA VAL A 204 4.80 -4.42 5.98
C VAL A 204 5.80 -3.33 5.56
N LEU A 205 5.32 -2.28 4.89
CA LEU A 205 6.15 -1.14 4.49
C LEU A 205 6.20 -0.05 5.56
N GLN A 206 5.08 0.20 6.24
CA GLN A 206 4.96 1.29 7.19
C GLN A 206 3.79 1.08 8.14
N TYR A 207 3.90 1.62 9.36
CA TYR A 207 2.79 1.83 10.28
C TYR A 207 2.51 3.33 10.43
N ASP A 208 1.26 3.74 10.24
CA ASP A 208 0.82 5.10 10.46
C ASP A 208 0.17 5.24 11.86
N PRO A 209 0.82 5.96 12.80
CA PRO A 209 0.29 6.16 14.15
C PRO A 209 -1.03 6.94 14.19
N ASN A 210 -1.26 7.82 13.22
CA ASN A 210 -2.41 8.71 13.24
C ASN A 210 -3.69 7.95 12.92
N THR A 211 -3.60 7.03 11.96
CA THR A 211 -4.73 6.18 11.55
C THR A 211 -4.76 4.82 12.23
N GLY A 212 -3.64 4.42 12.87
CA GLY A 212 -3.46 3.10 13.46
C GLY A 212 -3.44 1.97 12.44
N ARG A 213 -3.03 2.25 11.19
CA ARG A 213 -3.06 1.31 10.06
C ARG A 213 -1.67 1.02 9.51
N TYR A 214 -1.50 -0.18 8.98
CA TYR A 214 -0.31 -0.58 8.24
C TYR A 214 -0.51 -0.37 6.74
N VAL A 215 0.56 0.02 6.07
CA VAL A 215 0.71 -0.08 4.62
C VAL A 215 1.42 -1.38 4.33
N VAL A 216 0.78 -2.28 3.61
CA VAL A 216 1.32 -3.59 3.21
C VAL A 216 1.44 -3.64 1.70
N LYS A 217 2.61 -4.01 1.19
CA LYS A 217 2.82 -4.33 -0.23
C LYS A 217 2.51 -5.80 -0.46
N ILE A 218 1.59 -6.11 -1.36
CA ILE A 218 1.27 -7.50 -1.72
C ILE A 218 2.41 -8.10 -2.55
N GLU A 219 2.75 -9.37 -2.35
CA GLU A 219 3.86 -10.02 -3.09
C GLU A 219 3.51 -10.23 -4.58
N ASP A 220 2.29 -10.67 -4.88
CA ASP A 220 1.84 -11.00 -6.24
C ASP A 220 1.34 -9.78 -7.05
N GLY A 221 1.70 -8.56 -6.63
CA GLY A 221 1.38 -7.34 -7.35
C GLY A 221 2.16 -6.11 -6.88
N ASP A 222 2.07 -5.01 -7.62
CA ASP A 222 2.59 -3.71 -7.17
C ASP A 222 1.55 -2.90 -6.38
N GLU A 223 0.49 -3.55 -5.89
CA GLU A 223 -0.55 -2.93 -5.06
C GLU A 223 -0.09 -2.83 -3.59
N THR A 224 -0.39 -1.68 -2.97
CA THR A 224 -0.31 -1.52 -1.52
C THR A 224 -1.69 -1.36 -0.91
N ILE A 225 -1.93 -1.97 0.25
CA ILE A 225 -3.19 -1.86 0.98
C ILE A 225 -2.98 -1.25 2.36
N LYS A 226 -3.93 -0.41 2.79
CA LYS A 226 -3.98 0.17 4.14
C LYS A 226 -4.93 -0.63 5.04
N VAL A 227 -4.39 -1.35 6.02
CA VAL A 227 -5.18 -2.30 6.84
C VAL A 227 -4.94 -2.12 8.34
N LYS A 228 -5.89 -2.57 9.17
CA LYS A 228 -5.75 -2.55 10.63
C LYS A 228 -4.82 -3.67 11.10
N PRO A 229 -4.20 -3.55 12.29
CA PRO A 229 -3.42 -4.63 12.90
C PRO A 229 -4.17 -5.96 12.97
N SER A 230 -5.47 -5.93 13.27
CA SER A 230 -6.32 -7.13 13.35
C SER A 230 -6.50 -7.88 12.03
N ASN A 231 -6.23 -7.23 10.89
CA ASN A 231 -6.31 -7.80 9.56
C ASN A 231 -4.99 -8.41 9.08
N LEU A 232 -3.97 -8.44 9.95
CA LEU A 232 -2.68 -9.00 9.63
C LEU A 232 -2.44 -10.26 10.45
N LEU A 233 -1.85 -11.26 9.80
CA LEU A 233 -1.25 -12.41 10.46
C LEU A 233 0.25 -12.42 10.12
N GLN A 234 1.10 -12.34 11.12
CA GLN A 234 2.54 -12.38 10.92
C GLN A 234 3.02 -13.80 10.60
N HIS A 235 3.80 -13.95 9.53
CA HIS A 235 4.51 -15.18 9.21
C HIS A 235 5.82 -15.21 9.99
N VAL A 236 5.70 -15.54 11.28
CA VAL A 236 6.86 -15.68 12.17
C VAL A 236 7.25 -17.14 12.33
N HIS A 237 8.54 -17.34 12.57
CA HIS A 237 9.05 -18.61 13.03
C HIS A 237 8.72 -18.82 14.52
N LEU A 238 8.59 -20.09 14.86
CA LEU A 238 8.33 -20.53 16.22
C LEU A 238 9.02 -21.87 16.46
N LYS A 239 9.06 -22.27 17.73
CA LYS A 239 9.44 -23.62 18.16
C LYS A 239 8.25 -24.32 18.79
N VAL A 240 8.10 -25.60 18.48
CA VAL A 240 7.16 -26.47 19.20
C VAL A 240 7.69 -26.67 20.61
N HIS A 241 6.81 -26.55 21.60
CA HIS A 241 7.18 -26.58 23.02
C HIS A 241 6.22 -27.46 23.81
N ASN A 242 6.75 -28.16 24.81
CA ASN A 242 6.00 -28.92 25.81
C ASN A 242 4.87 -29.82 25.23
N LEU A 243 5.09 -30.42 24.05
CA LEU A 243 4.10 -31.26 23.36
C LEU A 243 4.21 -32.71 23.83
N GLU A 244 3.47 -33.07 24.88
CA GLU A 244 3.51 -34.41 25.48
C GLU A 244 3.15 -35.53 24.50
N SER A 245 2.15 -35.31 23.64
CA SER A 245 1.68 -36.33 22.70
C SER A 245 2.68 -36.69 21.60
N ARG A 246 3.65 -35.80 21.34
CA ARG A 246 4.74 -35.97 20.37
C ARG A 246 5.96 -35.21 20.86
N ALA A 247 6.58 -35.76 21.90
CA ALA A 247 7.74 -35.17 22.55
C ALA A 247 8.96 -35.05 21.61
N ASP A 248 9.02 -35.90 20.59
CA ASP A 248 10.00 -35.89 19.50
C ASP A 248 9.99 -34.59 18.70
N LEU A 249 8.88 -33.86 18.69
CA LEU A 249 8.75 -32.59 17.97
C LEU A 249 9.15 -31.38 18.82
N ASN A 250 9.45 -31.53 20.10
CA ASN A 250 9.81 -30.38 20.94
C ASN A 250 11.15 -29.78 20.49
N GLY A 251 11.16 -28.45 20.29
CA GLY A 251 12.30 -27.70 19.75
C GLY A 251 12.30 -27.56 18.22
N GLU A 252 11.44 -28.29 17.52
CA GLU A 252 11.32 -28.21 16.06
C GLU A 252 10.82 -26.84 15.61
N LYS A 253 11.42 -26.34 14.52
CA LYS A 253 11.03 -25.06 13.92
C LYS A 253 9.76 -25.21 13.10
N ALA A 254 8.88 -24.24 13.26
CA ALA A 254 7.64 -24.14 12.52
C ALA A 254 7.35 -22.70 12.09
N THR A 255 6.38 -22.56 11.19
CA THR A 255 5.83 -21.26 10.78
C THR A 255 4.33 -21.23 11.05
N ILE A 256 3.82 -20.10 11.53
CA ILE A 256 2.38 -19.91 11.71
C ILE A 256 1.70 -19.77 10.36
N LEU A 257 0.63 -20.54 10.15
CA LEU A 257 -0.23 -20.43 8.97
C LEU A 257 -1.53 -19.71 9.27
N ALA A 258 -2.16 -20.02 10.41
CA ALA A 258 -3.46 -19.47 10.77
C ALA A 258 -3.77 -19.61 12.26
N TRP A 259 -4.77 -18.85 12.70
CA TRP A 259 -5.42 -18.99 13.99
C TRP A 259 -6.80 -19.66 13.80
N ASP A 260 -7.06 -20.77 14.51
CA ASP A 260 -8.37 -21.40 14.57
C ASP A 260 -9.10 -20.89 15.83
N ASP A 261 -10.04 -19.97 15.64
CA ASP A 261 -10.78 -19.36 16.73
C ASP A 261 -11.72 -20.35 17.43
N SER A 262 -12.25 -21.33 16.70
CA SER A 262 -13.15 -22.35 17.27
C SER A 262 -12.43 -23.27 18.24
N LYS A 263 -11.18 -23.63 17.94
CA LYS A 263 -10.38 -24.53 18.77
C LYS A 263 -9.43 -23.79 19.71
N GLN A 264 -9.31 -22.48 19.55
CA GLN A 264 -8.31 -21.64 20.19
C GLN A 264 -6.89 -22.22 20.00
N ARG A 265 -6.52 -22.51 18.73
CA ARG A 265 -5.24 -23.15 18.37
C ARG A 265 -4.56 -22.49 17.19
N TYR A 266 -3.24 -22.55 17.17
CA TYR A 266 -2.42 -22.18 16.01
C TYR A 266 -2.33 -23.35 15.05
N ASN A 267 -2.62 -23.09 13.79
CA ASN A 267 -2.26 -23.97 12.69
C ASN A 267 -0.83 -23.61 12.27
N ILE A 268 0.09 -24.54 12.46
CA ILE A 268 1.52 -24.34 12.24
C ILE A 268 2.02 -25.35 11.21
N TYR A 269 2.92 -24.93 10.33
CA TYR A 269 3.66 -25.84 9.44
C TYR A 269 4.98 -26.22 10.09
N VAL A 270 5.16 -27.50 10.43
CA VAL A 270 6.40 -28.02 11.01
C VAL A 270 7.30 -28.51 9.87
N MET A 271 8.48 -27.91 9.75
CA MET A 271 9.35 -28.09 8.58
C MET A 271 9.96 -29.48 8.50
N SER A 272 10.37 -30.07 9.63
CA SER A 272 11.04 -31.38 9.69
C SER A 272 10.16 -32.54 9.27
N ILE A 273 8.86 -32.46 9.53
CA ILE A 273 7.88 -33.49 9.17
C ILE A 273 6.98 -33.08 8.00
N SER A 274 7.19 -31.89 7.43
CA SER A 274 6.40 -31.31 6.33
C SER A 274 4.88 -31.38 6.54
N LYS A 275 4.42 -31.20 7.79
CA LYS A 275 3.00 -31.36 8.17
C LYS A 275 2.47 -30.14 8.92
N VAL A 276 1.18 -29.90 8.72
CA VAL A 276 0.43 -28.88 9.48
C VAL A 276 -0.11 -29.49 10.77
N LEU A 277 0.16 -28.84 11.90
CA LEU A 277 -0.34 -29.22 13.22
C LEU A 277 -1.23 -28.13 13.81
N SER A 278 -2.21 -28.52 14.62
CA SER A 278 -3.08 -27.60 15.36
C SER A 278 -2.72 -27.63 16.85
N LEU A 279 -1.95 -26.65 17.31
CA LEU A 279 -1.36 -26.63 18.65
C LEU A 279 -1.96 -25.53 19.53
N LYS A 280 -2.03 -25.81 20.85
CA LYS A 280 -2.39 -24.78 21.83
C LYS A 280 -1.29 -23.73 21.92
N PRO A 281 -1.59 -22.52 22.41
CA PRO A 281 -0.58 -21.46 22.55
C PRO A 281 0.52 -21.84 23.53
N THR A 282 0.20 -22.55 24.62
CA THR A 282 1.17 -23.18 25.53
C THR A 282 2.17 -24.11 24.84
N ASN A 283 1.87 -24.61 23.63
CA ASN A 283 2.73 -25.53 22.90
C ASN A 283 3.54 -24.86 21.78
N VAL A 284 3.54 -23.53 21.74
CA VAL A 284 4.14 -22.74 20.67
C VAL A 284 4.94 -21.60 21.28
N VAL A 285 6.25 -21.61 21.05
CA VAL A 285 7.15 -20.53 21.44
C VAL A 285 7.46 -19.67 20.22
N LEU A 286 6.92 -18.44 20.19
CA LEU A 286 7.13 -17.45 19.16
C LEU A 286 8.54 -16.86 19.26
N ASP A 287 9.19 -16.59 18.13
CA ASP A 287 10.52 -15.99 18.10
C ASP A 287 10.52 -14.53 18.61
N ASN A 288 11.67 -14.12 19.15
CA ASN A 288 11.89 -12.75 19.60
C ASN A 288 11.72 -11.74 18.45
N GLY A 289 11.15 -10.59 18.76
CA GLY A 289 10.77 -9.57 17.77
C GLY A 289 9.34 -9.70 17.26
N THR A 290 8.67 -10.82 17.52
CA THR A 290 7.25 -11.00 17.21
C THR A 290 6.40 -10.01 18.02
N VAL A 291 5.47 -9.33 17.36
CA VAL A 291 4.57 -8.36 17.99
C VAL A 291 3.22 -9.01 18.21
N GLY A 292 2.78 -9.13 19.47
CA GLY A 292 1.53 -9.80 19.81
C GLY A 292 0.59 -8.91 20.59
N LYS A 293 -0.71 -9.19 20.46
CA LYS A 293 -1.79 -8.59 21.24
C LYS A 293 -1.95 -9.33 22.58
N ILE A 294 -2.01 -8.56 23.65
CA ILE A 294 -2.23 -9.08 25.00
C ILE A 294 -3.70 -9.45 25.17
N THR A 295 -3.97 -10.65 25.69
CA THR A 295 -5.33 -11.15 25.89
C THR A 295 -5.46 -11.98 27.17
N GLY A 296 -6.67 -12.04 27.75
CA GLY A 296 -7.00 -12.96 28.83
C GLY A 296 -6.35 -12.65 30.18
N LEU A 297 -5.85 -11.44 30.40
CA LEU A 297 -5.37 -11.01 31.71
C LEU A 297 -6.54 -10.68 32.64
N GLN A 298 -6.64 -11.40 33.74
CA GLN A 298 -7.65 -11.17 34.79
C GLN A 298 -7.18 -10.16 35.85
N SER A 299 -5.89 -10.17 36.18
CA SER A 299 -5.32 -9.29 37.20
C SER A 299 -5.08 -7.85 36.72
N LYS A 300 -4.96 -7.66 35.40
CA LYS A 300 -4.70 -6.37 34.74
C LYS A 300 -5.52 -6.28 33.45
N PRO A 301 -6.86 -6.25 33.54
CA PRO A 301 -7.74 -6.28 32.38
C PRO A 301 -7.54 -5.07 31.45
N GLU A 302 -7.07 -3.94 31.97
CA GLU A 302 -6.76 -2.72 31.23
C GLU A 302 -5.62 -2.86 30.21
N LEU A 303 -4.81 -3.93 30.34
CA LEU A 303 -3.74 -4.24 29.41
C LEU A 303 -4.21 -5.13 28.25
N ASN A 304 -5.38 -5.76 28.36
CA ASN A 304 -5.93 -6.55 27.27
C ASN A 304 -6.23 -5.64 26.07
N GLY A 305 -5.85 -6.10 24.89
CA GLY A 305 -5.99 -5.32 23.66
C GLY A 305 -4.76 -4.51 23.27
N GLN A 306 -3.83 -4.28 24.19
CA GLN A 306 -2.56 -3.64 23.89
C GLN A 306 -1.64 -4.57 23.10
N TRP A 307 -0.78 -3.99 22.27
CA TRP A 307 0.24 -4.70 21.51
C TRP A 307 1.60 -4.54 22.16
N GLY A 308 2.43 -5.56 22.08
CA GLY A 308 3.78 -5.57 22.63
C GLY A 308 4.71 -6.50 21.86
N THR A 309 6.01 -6.25 21.97
CA THR A 309 7.04 -7.04 21.30
C THR A 309 7.58 -8.10 22.25
N ILE A 310 7.64 -9.35 21.81
CA ILE A 310 8.32 -10.42 22.53
C ILE A 310 9.82 -10.16 22.47
N THR A 311 10.46 -9.94 23.62
CA THR A 311 11.91 -9.74 23.69
C THR A 311 12.65 -10.96 24.18
N ASN A 312 11.98 -11.82 24.94
CA ASN A 312 12.57 -13.01 25.52
C ASN A 312 11.48 -14.05 25.86
N PHE A 313 11.88 -15.31 25.87
CA PHE A 313 11.11 -16.43 26.40
C PHE A 313 11.90 -17.12 27.52
N ASN A 314 11.32 -17.20 28.71
CA ASN A 314 11.88 -17.92 29.84
C ASN A 314 11.27 -19.33 29.91
N SER A 315 12.09 -20.34 29.60
CA SER A 315 11.69 -21.75 29.56
C SER A 315 11.47 -22.39 30.93
N GLU A 316 11.98 -21.81 32.01
CA GLU A 316 11.77 -22.32 33.37
C GLU A 316 10.37 -21.97 33.92
N SER A 317 9.84 -20.81 33.50
CA SER A 317 8.57 -20.27 34.00
C SER A 317 7.46 -20.25 32.96
N ASP A 318 7.72 -20.73 31.74
CA ASP A 318 6.83 -20.70 30.58
C ASP A 318 6.19 -19.33 30.36
N ARG A 319 7.04 -18.29 30.30
CA ARG A 319 6.62 -16.90 30.18
C ARG A 319 7.45 -16.11 29.19
N TYR A 320 6.78 -15.23 28.47
CA TYR A 320 7.42 -14.20 27.65
C TYR A 320 7.70 -12.95 28.48
N ASP A 321 8.81 -12.29 28.17
CA ASP A 321 9.00 -10.88 28.50
C ASP A 321 8.52 -10.06 27.29
N ILE A 322 7.50 -9.22 27.52
CA ILE A 322 6.80 -8.42 26.53
C ILE A 322 7.11 -6.95 26.75
N GLN A 323 7.82 -6.34 25.82
CA GLN A 323 8.13 -4.91 25.85
C GLN A 323 6.93 -4.11 25.31
N LEU A 324 6.44 -3.15 26.09
CA LEU A 324 5.35 -2.24 25.70
C LEU A 324 5.83 -0.82 25.36
N SER A 325 6.89 -0.37 26.03
CA SER A 325 7.55 0.93 25.80
C SER A 325 9.02 0.81 26.22
N ALA A 326 9.83 1.85 26.05
CA ALA A 326 11.26 1.79 26.42
C ALA A 326 11.50 1.32 27.87
N ASP A 327 10.62 1.71 28.80
CA ASP A 327 10.80 1.47 30.24
C ASP A 327 9.82 0.45 30.83
N LYS A 328 8.98 -0.17 29.99
CA LYS A 328 7.91 -1.08 30.44
C LYS A 328 8.02 -2.46 29.80
N ILE A 329 8.33 -3.44 30.64
CA ILE A 329 8.31 -4.87 30.31
C ILE A 329 7.26 -5.57 31.17
N LEU A 330 6.49 -6.48 30.57
CA LEU A 330 5.54 -7.34 31.26
C LEU A 330 5.90 -8.80 31.06
N ARG A 331 5.85 -9.58 32.13
CA ARG A 331 6.07 -11.02 32.06
C ARG A 331 4.74 -11.77 31.98
N LEU A 332 4.42 -12.36 30.83
CA LEU A 332 3.11 -12.93 30.50
C LEU A 332 3.22 -14.41 30.13
N LYS A 333 2.17 -15.21 30.41
CA LYS A 333 2.10 -16.62 29.98
C LYS A 333 1.93 -16.69 28.46
N LEU A 334 2.29 -17.83 27.85
CA LEU A 334 2.12 -18.05 26.41
C LEU A 334 0.67 -17.82 25.95
N ASP A 335 -0.31 -18.26 26.73
CA ASP A 335 -1.74 -18.10 26.41
C ASP A 335 -2.24 -16.64 26.44
N ASN A 336 -1.44 -15.73 27.01
CA ASN A 336 -1.83 -14.32 27.10
C ASN A 336 -1.37 -13.48 25.91
N ILE A 337 -0.83 -14.10 24.86
CA ILE A 337 -0.37 -13.43 23.65
C ILE A 337 -1.03 -14.04 22.41
N ARG A 338 -1.53 -13.17 21.52
CA ARG A 338 -2.19 -13.51 20.26
C ARG A 338 -1.54 -12.76 19.10
N LEU A 339 -1.54 -13.35 17.90
CA LEU A 339 -1.17 -12.68 16.65
C LEU A 339 -2.42 -12.23 15.92
#